data_AF-A0A2E7QNH4-F1
#
_entry.id   AF-A0A2E7QNH4-F1
#
_cell.length_a   1.000
_cell.length_b   1.000
_cell.length_c   1.000
_cell.angle_alpha   90.00
_cell.angle_beta   90.00
_cell.angle_gamma   90.00
#
_symmetry.space_group_name_H-M   'P 1'
#
loop_
_entity.id
_entity.type
_entity.pdbx_description
1 polymer ?
#
loop_
_entity_poly.entity_id
_entity_poly.type
_entity_poly.pdbx_seq_one_letter_code
_entity_poly.pdbx_strand_id
1 'polypeptide(L)'
;MKHRLLGLLAVFSLGVVCWSAPNVSDSIKTIRAVGSEGQGNAAAAQALKKLAQADAAAIPAILNAMNGANPLAANWLRAAVDTIAAREKKLPLKGLNQFLANKANNPRARRLAFELIQGTAPDAAEKLIPTMLNDPSVELRRDAVQRVIVTAMELQNNKKDKLAAGEYRKALDAARDIDQIKTITTRLRQLKQEVDLPRHFGFLMHWHVIGPFDNTERAGFNTAFPPETEVKLDAVYKGKAGDVKWIPFVTADEYGKVDINKAYPGLIKEVTAYAYTTYDAAAARDVELRLGCKNAYKVWVNGKLVFGRDEYHRGTRIDHYRLNASFKKGRNTILIKLCQNEQMQNWTKEWEFQIRVCDPTGTAILASNRPRTPAKGTDNN
;
A
#
# COMPACT_ATOMS: atom_id res chain seq x y z
N MET A 1 -7.29 -82.51 1.37
CA MET A 1 -7.01 -81.37 2.28
C MET A 1 -6.72 -80.14 1.44
N LYS A 2 -7.33 -79.02 1.84
CA LYS A 2 -7.61 -77.77 1.10
C LYS A 2 -6.43 -77.13 0.35
N HIS A 3 -6.68 -76.78 -0.92
CA HIS A 3 -5.93 -75.80 -1.70
C HIS A 3 -6.03 -74.40 -1.07
N ARG A 4 -4.94 -73.63 -1.07
CA ARG A 4 -4.97 -72.17 -0.92
C ARG A 4 -4.03 -71.53 -1.95
N LEU A 5 -4.62 -71.00 -3.01
CA LEU A 5 -4.01 -70.04 -3.92
C LEU A 5 -4.07 -68.66 -3.22
N LEU A 6 -2.91 -68.06 -2.91
CA LEU A 6 -2.84 -66.64 -2.55
C LEU A 6 -2.58 -65.84 -3.83
N GLY A 7 -3.59 -65.11 -4.30
CA GLY A 7 -3.43 -64.09 -5.34
C GLY A 7 -2.97 -62.78 -4.71
N LEU A 8 -1.78 -62.32 -5.04
CA LEU A 8 -1.31 -60.98 -4.73
C LEU A 8 -1.88 -60.00 -5.77
N LEU A 9 -2.87 -59.19 -5.39
CA LEU A 9 -3.31 -58.03 -6.16
C LEU A 9 -2.36 -56.87 -5.88
N ALA A 10 -1.48 -56.55 -6.83
CA ALA A 10 -0.70 -55.32 -6.83
C ALA A 10 -1.59 -54.15 -7.26
N VAL A 11 -1.97 -53.30 -6.31
CA VAL A 11 -2.63 -52.02 -6.57
C VAL A 11 -1.57 -51.04 -7.09
N PHE A 12 -1.52 -50.83 -8.40
CA PHE A 12 -0.76 -49.73 -8.99
C PHE A 12 -1.52 -48.42 -8.73
N SER A 13 -1.07 -47.69 -7.71
CA SER A 13 -1.43 -46.29 -7.53
C SER A 13 -0.78 -45.47 -8.66
N LEU A 14 -1.54 -45.16 -9.71
CA LEU A 14 -1.16 -44.14 -10.69
C LEU A 14 -1.14 -42.77 -9.99
N GLY A 15 0.05 -42.37 -9.55
CA GLY A 15 0.33 -40.99 -9.22
C GLY A 15 0.15 -40.14 -10.48
N VAL A 16 -0.75 -39.16 -10.43
CA VAL A 16 -0.88 -38.15 -11.49
C VAL A 16 0.38 -37.27 -11.43
N VAL A 17 1.39 -37.63 -12.20
CA VAL A 17 2.52 -36.75 -12.49
C VAL A 17 2.04 -35.76 -13.54
N CYS A 18 1.80 -34.51 -13.13
CA CYS A 18 1.64 -33.40 -14.08
C CYS A 18 2.96 -33.20 -14.81
N TRP A 19 3.14 -33.83 -15.98
CA TRP A 19 4.22 -33.53 -16.90
C TRP A 19 3.99 -32.12 -17.47
N SER A 20 4.64 -31.12 -16.88
CA SER A 20 4.86 -29.85 -17.59
C SER A 20 5.83 -30.12 -18.74
N ALA A 21 5.44 -29.84 -19.98
CA ALA A 21 6.34 -29.99 -21.13
C ALA A 21 7.68 -29.26 -20.86
N PRO A 22 8.85 -29.90 -21.03
CA PRO A 22 10.16 -29.35 -20.66
C PRO A 22 10.40 -27.91 -21.16
N ASN A 23 9.89 -27.62 -22.37
CA ASN A 23 10.03 -26.32 -23.04
C ASN A 23 9.36 -25.14 -22.31
N VAL A 24 8.30 -25.38 -21.52
CA VAL A 24 7.60 -24.33 -20.76
C VAL A 24 8.43 -23.90 -19.55
N SER A 25 8.96 -24.86 -18.80
CA SER A 25 9.76 -24.61 -17.59
C SER A 25 11.04 -23.83 -17.90
N ASP A 26 11.76 -24.22 -18.95
CA ASP A 26 13.02 -23.56 -19.34
C ASP A 26 12.79 -22.13 -19.84
N SER A 27 11.71 -21.90 -20.59
CA SER A 27 11.35 -20.57 -21.06
C SER A 27 10.99 -19.65 -19.89
N ILE A 28 10.22 -20.16 -18.92
CA ILE A 28 9.90 -19.44 -17.68
C ILE A 28 11.18 -19.08 -16.91
N LYS A 29 12.09 -20.04 -16.72
CA LYS A 29 13.36 -19.81 -16.01
C LYS A 29 14.19 -18.73 -16.69
N THR A 30 14.27 -18.76 -18.02
CA THR A 30 14.98 -17.76 -18.83
C THR A 30 14.38 -16.36 -18.65
N ILE A 31 13.05 -16.26 -18.71
CA ILE A 31 12.34 -14.97 -18.51
C ILE A 31 12.54 -14.44 -17.08
N ARG A 32 12.54 -15.31 -16.07
CA ARG A 32 12.75 -14.91 -14.67
C ARG A 32 14.16 -14.36 -14.40
N ALA A 33 15.13 -14.65 -15.26
CA ALA A 33 16.50 -14.16 -15.15
C ALA A 33 16.71 -12.74 -15.71
N VAL A 34 15.67 -12.11 -16.28
CA VAL A 34 15.74 -10.72 -16.78
C VAL A 34 16.10 -9.78 -15.65
N GLY A 35 17.13 -8.96 -15.86
CA GLY A 35 17.66 -7.98 -14.91
C GLY A 35 17.50 -6.54 -15.40
N SER A 36 18.07 -5.61 -14.64
CA SER A 36 18.14 -4.18 -15.00
C SER A 36 18.97 -3.95 -16.25
N GLU A 37 18.83 -2.76 -16.86
CA GLU A 37 19.68 -2.29 -17.97
C GLU A 37 19.72 -3.25 -19.18
N GLY A 38 18.63 -3.99 -19.40
CA GLY A 38 18.47 -4.89 -20.54
C GLY A 38 19.14 -6.26 -20.38
N GLN A 39 19.68 -6.57 -19.20
CA GLN A 39 20.28 -7.87 -18.92
C GLN A 39 19.27 -9.01 -19.17
N GLY A 40 19.65 -9.96 -20.03
CA GLY A 40 18.83 -11.14 -20.34
C GLY A 40 17.69 -10.88 -21.35
N ASN A 41 17.49 -9.66 -21.85
CA ASN A 41 16.36 -9.33 -22.74
C ASN A 41 16.35 -10.14 -24.04
N ALA A 42 17.50 -10.33 -24.71
CA ALA A 42 17.56 -11.08 -25.96
C ALA A 42 17.13 -12.55 -25.78
N ALA A 43 17.61 -13.19 -24.71
CA ALA A 43 17.23 -14.56 -24.35
C ALA A 43 15.75 -14.63 -23.95
N ALA A 44 15.27 -13.65 -23.17
CA ALA A 44 13.87 -13.57 -22.77
C ALA A 44 12.93 -13.35 -23.96
N ALA A 45 13.33 -12.59 -24.98
CA ALA A 45 12.54 -12.42 -26.20
C ALA A 45 12.39 -13.73 -26.98
N GLN A 46 13.47 -14.53 -27.07
CA GLN A 46 13.40 -15.87 -27.68
C GLN A 46 12.55 -16.83 -26.84
N ALA A 47 12.71 -16.80 -25.51
CA ALA A 47 11.92 -17.59 -24.58
C ALA A 47 10.44 -17.22 -24.63
N LEU A 48 10.10 -15.93 -24.74
CA LEU A 48 8.73 -15.47 -24.90
C LEU A 48 8.10 -16.04 -26.18
N LYS A 49 8.81 -16.00 -27.32
CA LYS A 49 8.29 -16.58 -28.58
C LYS A 49 7.94 -18.06 -28.42
N LYS A 50 8.78 -18.83 -27.71
CA LYS A 50 8.52 -20.25 -27.42
C LYS A 50 7.37 -20.42 -26.43
N LEU A 51 7.37 -19.66 -25.34
CA LEU A 51 6.37 -19.77 -24.27
C LEU A 51 4.97 -19.38 -24.77
N ALA A 52 4.87 -18.34 -25.59
CA ALA A 52 3.64 -17.86 -26.20
C ALA A 52 3.02 -18.87 -27.19
N GLN A 53 3.78 -19.86 -27.65
CA GLN A 53 3.26 -20.93 -28.49
C GLN A 53 2.60 -22.05 -27.68
N ALA A 54 2.82 -22.12 -26.36
CA ALA A 54 2.24 -23.16 -25.50
C ALA A 54 0.71 -23.09 -25.47
N ASP A 55 0.07 -24.23 -25.23
CA ASP A 55 -1.39 -24.31 -25.13
C ASP A 55 -1.94 -23.59 -23.88
N ALA A 56 -3.24 -23.30 -23.88
CA ALA A 56 -3.93 -22.65 -22.76
C ALA A 56 -3.67 -23.33 -21.40
N ALA A 57 -3.43 -24.66 -21.38
CA ALA A 57 -3.11 -25.42 -20.17
C ALA A 57 -1.84 -24.94 -19.44
N ALA A 58 -0.93 -24.23 -20.12
CA ALA A 58 0.27 -23.67 -19.51
C ALA A 58 0.01 -22.40 -18.69
N ILE A 59 -1.12 -21.70 -18.90
CA ILE A 59 -1.41 -20.40 -18.27
C ILE A 59 -1.26 -20.43 -16.73
N PRO A 60 -1.82 -21.40 -15.98
CA PRO A 60 -1.66 -21.44 -14.53
C PRO A 60 -0.20 -21.57 -14.07
N ALA A 61 0.64 -22.28 -14.83
CA ALA A 61 2.07 -22.39 -14.52
C ALA A 61 2.81 -21.06 -14.76
N ILE A 62 2.45 -20.33 -15.83
CA ILE A 62 3.03 -19.02 -16.13
C ILE A 62 2.60 -17.98 -15.08
N LEU A 63 1.33 -18.00 -14.66
CA LEU A 63 0.82 -17.16 -13.56
C LEU A 63 1.55 -17.45 -12.24
N ASN A 64 1.75 -18.74 -11.90
CA ASN A 64 2.56 -19.13 -10.74
C ASN A 64 4.00 -18.62 -10.84
N ALA A 65 4.57 -18.58 -12.04
CA ALA A 65 5.92 -18.07 -12.24
C ALA A 65 6.07 -16.56 -11.98
N MET A 66 4.97 -15.81 -11.96
CA MET A 66 4.98 -14.39 -11.55
C MET A 66 5.19 -14.22 -10.03
N ASN A 67 4.98 -15.27 -9.23
CA ASN A 67 5.31 -15.26 -7.81
C ASN A 67 6.82 -15.10 -7.61
N GLY A 68 7.21 -14.03 -6.90
CA GLY A 68 8.61 -13.68 -6.67
C GLY A 68 9.37 -13.23 -7.92
N ALA A 69 8.69 -12.97 -9.04
CA ALA A 69 9.31 -12.38 -10.21
C ALA A 69 9.59 -10.89 -9.96
N ASN A 70 10.72 -10.38 -10.44
CA ASN A 70 10.96 -8.94 -10.47
C ASN A 70 9.98 -8.27 -11.46
N PRO A 71 9.77 -6.93 -11.39
CA PRO A 71 8.80 -6.26 -12.23
C PRO A 71 9.01 -6.43 -13.75
N LEU A 72 10.26 -6.54 -14.20
CA LEU A 72 10.59 -6.72 -15.62
C LEU A 72 10.17 -8.11 -16.09
N ALA A 73 10.60 -9.16 -15.36
CA ALA A 73 10.22 -10.54 -15.65
C ALA A 73 8.70 -10.76 -15.59
N ALA A 74 8.01 -10.13 -14.63
CA ALA A 74 6.56 -10.21 -14.50
C ALA A 74 5.84 -9.65 -15.75
N ASN A 75 6.35 -8.58 -16.37
CA ASN A 75 5.80 -8.04 -17.60
C ASN A 75 5.95 -9.00 -18.78
N TRP A 76 7.11 -9.65 -18.93
CA TRP A 76 7.33 -10.68 -19.94
C TRP A 76 6.40 -11.88 -19.77
N LEU A 77 6.23 -12.36 -18.53
CA LEU A 77 5.31 -13.47 -18.23
C LEU A 77 3.84 -13.10 -18.51
N ARG A 78 3.43 -11.87 -18.16
CA ARG A 78 2.09 -11.35 -18.52
C ARG A 78 1.90 -11.34 -20.04
N ALA A 79 2.87 -10.85 -20.80
CA ALA A 79 2.79 -10.84 -22.27
C ALA A 79 2.62 -12.26 -22.86
N ALA A 80 3.27 -13.27 -22.26
CA ALA A 80 3.08 -14.66 -22.66
C ALA A 80 1.63 -15.13 -22.40
N VAL A 81 1.09 -14.84 -21.21
CA VAL A 81 -0.30 -15.16 -20.85
C VAL A 81 -1.28 -14.49 -21.81
N ASP A 82 -1.13 -13.19 -22.05
CA ASP A 82 -2.00 -12.42 -22.94
C ASP A 82 -1.96 -12.98 -24.38
N THR A 83 -0.78 -13.36 -24.86
CA THR A 83 -0.62 -13.93 -26.21
C THR A 83 -1.31 -15.30 -26.33
N ILE A 84 -1.14 -16.18 -25.33
CA ILE A 84 -1.83 -17.48 -25.32
C ILE A 84 -3.34 -17.26 -25.22
N ALA A 85 -3.81 -16.39 -24.33
CA ALA A 85 -5.22 -16.14 -24.12
C ALA A 85 -5.92 -15.54 -25.34
N ALA A 86 -5.23 -14.68 -26.11
CA ALA A 86 -5.77 -14.10 -27.34
C ALA A 86 -5.91 -15.14 -28.47
N ARG A 87 -5.06 -16.17 -28.49
CA ARG A 87 -5.09 -17.24 -29.51
C ARG A 87 -6.12 -18.32 -29.19
N GLU A 88 -6.26 -18.65 -27.91
CA GLU A 88 -6.98 -19.84 -27.45
C GLU A 88 -8.46 -19.57 -27.23
N LYS A 89 -9.33 -20.41 -27.82
CA LYS A 89 -10.80 -20.28 -27.65
C LYS A 89 -11.30 -20.73 -26.28
N LYS A 90 -10.55 -21.59 -25.57
CA LYS A 90 -10.94 -22.17 -24.29
C LYS A 90 -9.79 -22.06 -23.30
N LEU A 91 -9.99 -21.28 -22.24
CA LEU A 91 -9.02 -21.13 -21.16
C LEU A 91 -9.25 -22.17 -20.05
N PRO A 92 -8.21 -22.53 -19.27
CA PRO A 92 -8.31 -23.55 -18.23
C PRO A 92 -9.01 -23.00 -16.98
N LEU A 93 -10.33 -22.81 -17.04
CA LEU A 93 -11.13 -22.19 -15.97
C LEU A 93 -10.91 -22.84 -14.59
N LYS A 94 -10.80 -24.16 -14.52
CA LYS A 94 -10.51 -24.86 -13.25
C LYS A 94 -9.17 -24.42 -12.65
N GLY A 95 -8.12 -24.35 -13.47
CA GLY A 95 -6.79 -23.92 -13.04
C GLY A 95 -6.75 -22.44 -12.68
N LEU A 96 -7.44 -21.58 -13.44
CA LEU A 96 -7.55 -20.15 -13.14
C LEU A 96 -8.28 -19.91 -11.80
N ASN A 97 -9.39 -20.60 -11.55
CA ASN A 97 -10.13 -20.50 -10.29
C ASN A 97 -9.29 -20.96 -9.09
N GLN A 98 -8.57 -22.08 -9.22
CA GLN A 98 -7.65 -22.56 -8.19
C GLN A 98 -6.53 -21.57 -7.91
N PHE A 99 -5.93 -20.98 -8.96
CA PHE A 99 -4.89 -19.97 -8.83
C PHE A 99 -5.41 -18.70 -8.14
N LEU A 100 -6.59 -18.21 -8.54
CA LEU A 100 -7.23 -17.01 -8.00
C LEU A 100 -7.60 -17.18 -6.52
N ALA A 101 -8.06 -18.37 -6.12
CA ALA A 101 -8.45 -18.68 -4.74
C ALA A 101 -7.26 -18.66 -3.76
N ASN A 102 -6.05 -18.94 -4.24
CA ASN A 102 -4.85 -18.88 -3.41
C ASN A 102 -4.41 -17.41 -3.19
N LYS A 103 -4.78 -16.87 -2.03
CA LYS A 103 -4.48 -15.50 -1.61
C LYS A 103 -3.00 -15.19 -1.40
N ALA A 104 -2.14 -16.22 -1.32
CA ALA A 104 -0.68 -16.04 -1.21
C ALA A 104 -0.03 -15.75 -2.58
N ASN A 105 -0.75 -15.97 -3.69
CA ASN A 105 -0.26 -15.63 -5.02
C ASN A 105 -0.12 -14.11 -5.21
N ASN A 106 0.81 -13.72 -6.08
CA ASN A 106 1.09 -12.34 -6.43
C ASN A 106 -0.20 -11.59 -6.81
N PRO A 107 -0.47 -10.42 -6.20
CA PRO A 107 -1.72 -9.69 -6.44
C PRO A 107 -2.00 -9.36 -7.90
N ARG A 108 -0.98 -8.98 -8.68
CA ARG A 108 -1.13 -8.65 -10.11
C ARG A 108 -1.40 -9.89 -10.96
N ALA A 109 -0.79 -11.02 -10.62
CA ALA A 109 -1.06 -12.29 -11.29
C ALA A 109 -2.49 -12.76 -10.99
N ARG A 110 -2.96 -12.59 -9.74
CA ARG A 110 -4.35 -12.88 -9.36
C ARG A 110 -5.34 -11.97 -10.09
N ARG A 111 -5.02 -10.69 -10.26
CA ARG A 111 -5.82 -9.78 -11.09
C ARG A 111 -5.91 -10.29 -12.54
N LEU A 112 -4.78 -10.63 -13.15
CA LEU A 112 -4.75 -11.17 -14.51
C LEU A 112 -5.58 -12.46 -14.62
N ALA A 113 -5.47 -13.38 -13.66
CA ALA A 113 -6.28 -14.60 -13.64
C ALA A 113 -7.79 -14.28 -13.61
N PHE A 114 -8.20 -13.30 -12.81
CA PHE A 114 -9.60 -12.85 -12.76
C PHE A 114 -10.05 -12.22 -14.09
N GLU A 115 -9.23 -11.39 -14.73
CA GLU A 115 -9.51 -10.80 -16.05
C GLU A 115 -9.73 -11.88 -17.12
N LEU A 116 -8.93 -12.95 -17.12
CA LEU A 116 -9.10 -14.09 -18.01
C LEU A 116 -10.40 -14.87 -17.75
N ILE A 117 -10.76 -15.07 -16.48
CA ILE A 117 -12.03 -15.69 -16.09
C ILE A 117 -13.19 -14.80 -16.55
N GLN A 118 -13.09 -13.48 -16.35
CA GLN A 118 -14.12 -12.52 -16.76
C GLN A 118 -14.33 -12.54 -18.28
N GLY A 119 -13.26 -12.59 -19.07
CA GLY A 119 -13.36 -12.65 -20.54
C GLY A 119 -13.95 -13.97 -21.07
N THR A 120 -13.75 -15.09 -20.37
CA THR A 120 -14.17 -16.42 -20.84
C THR A 120 -15.49 -16.90 -20.22
N ALA A 121 -15.76 -16.52 -18.98
CA ALA A 121 -16.93 -16.94 -18.20
C ALA A 121 -17.46 -15.77 -17.33
N PRO A 122 -18.09 -14.75 -17.95
CA PRO A 122 -18.55 -13.55 -17.24
C PRO A 122 -19.46 -13.84 -16.04
N ASP A 123 -20.43 -14.75 -16.20
CA ASP A 123 -21.36 -15.12 -15.11
C ASP A 123 -20.65 -15.79 -13.93
N ALA A 124 -19.58 -16.53 -14.19
CA ALA A 124 -18.77 -17.13 -13.14
C ALA A 124 -17.94 -16.05 -12.43
N ALA A 125 -17.34 -15.11 -13.16
CA ALA A 125 -16.61 -13.98 -12.60
C ALA A 125 -17.51 -13.10 -11.71
N GLU A 126 -18.74 -12.81 -12.15
CA GLU A 126 -19.69 -12.00 -11.41
C GLU A 126 -20.08 -12.63 -10.06
N LYS A 127 -20.09 -13.96 -9.97
CA LYS A 127 -20.33 -14.69 -8.72
C LYS A 127 -19.13 -14.68 -7.78
N LEU A 128 -17.92 -14.42 -8.28
CA LEU A 128 -16.70 -14.35 -7.47
C LEU A 128 -16.54 -13.00 -6.77
N ILE A 129 -16.95 -11.90 -7.40
CA ILE A 129 -16.76 -10.52 -6.90
C ILE A 129 -17.17 -10.36 -5.42
N PRO A 130 -18.35 -10.81 -4.94
CA PRO A 130 -18.74 -10.63 -3.54
C PRO A 130 -17.79 -11.28 -2.53
N THR A 131 -17.06 -12.33 -2.92
CA THR A 131 -16.11 -13.04 -2.05
C THR A 131 -14.80 -12.27 -1.84
N MET A 132 -14.58 -11.21 -2.62
CA MET A 132 -13.32 -10.45 -2.66
C MET A 132 -13.34 -9.17 -1.82
N LEU A 133 -14.40 -8.91 -1.04
CA LEU A 133 -14.55 -7.68 -0.27
C LEU A 133 -13.39 -7.39 0.70
N ASN A 134 -12.78 -8.44 1.25
CA ASN A 134 -11.60 -8.34 2.13
C ASN A 134 -10.36 -9.00 1.51
N ASP A 135 -10.30 -9.07 0.18
CA ASP A 135 -9.20 -9.71 -0.52
C ASP A 135 -7.87 -8.94 -0.32
N PRO A 136 -6.72 -9.61 -0.15
CA PRO A 136 -5.43 -8.92 -0.01
C PRO A 136 -4.95 -8.24 -1.31
N SER A 137 -5.46 -8.66 -2.47
CA SER A 137 -5.26 -7.95 -3.73
C SER A 137 -6.20 -6.75 -3.80
N VAL A 138 -5.67 -5.55 -3.61
CA VAL A 138 -6.46 -4.30 -3.62
C VAL A 138 -7.25 -4.12 -4.92
N GLU A 139 -6.71 -4.53 -6.07
CA GLU A 139 -7.43 -4.45 -7.35
C GLU A 139 -8.64 -5.39 -7.45
N LEU A 140 -8.60 -6.56 -6.83
CA LEU A 140 -9.76 -7.46 -6.75
C LEU A 140 -10.77 -6.95 -5.71
N ARG A 141 -10.24 -6.42 -4.61
CA ARG A 141 -11.04 -5.81 -3.56
C ARG A 141 -11.85 -4.62 -4.09
N ARG A 142 -11.24 -3.79 -4.94
CA ARG A 142 -11.86 -2.61 -5.53
C ARG A 142 -13.17 -2.93 -6.24
N ASP A 143 -13.21 -4.01 -7.03
CA ASP A 143 -14.42 -4.45 -7.74
C ASP A 143 -15.52 -4.88 -6.75
N ALA A 144 -15.15 -5.61 -5.70
CA ALA A 144 -16.08 -6.02 -4.66
C ALA A 144 -16.65 -4.83 -3.87
N VAL A 145 -15.80 -3.87 -3.52
CA VAL A 145 -16.21 -2.61 -2.88
C VAL A 145 -17.14 -1.84 -3.79
N GLN A 146 -16.83 -1.76 -5.09
CA GLN A 146 -17.66 -1.06 -6.06
C GLN A 146 -19.07 -1.64 -6.12
N ARG A 147 -19.20 -2.97 -6.08
CA ARG A 147 -20.51 -3.63 -6.03
C ARG A 147 -21.29 -3.27 -4.77
N VAL A 148 -20.64 -3.25 -3.60
CA VAL A 148 -21.28 -2.83 -2.35
C VAL A 148 -21.72 -1.36 -2.41
N ILE A 149 -20.91 -0.48 -3.01
CA ILE A 149 -21.28 0.93 -3.23
C ILE A 149 -22.54 1.02 -4.10
N VAL A 150 -22.62 0.27 -5.20
CA VAL A 150 -23.80 0.25 -6.08
C VAL A 150 -25.04 -0.22 -5.32
N THR A 151 -24.95 -1.31 -4.55
CA THR A 151 -26.05 -1.78 -3.70
C THR A 151 -26.49 -0.72 -2.68
N ALA A 152 -25.54 -0.02 -2.05
CA ALA A 152 -25.86 1.06 -1.12
C ALA A 152 -26.57 2.24 -1.80
N MET A 153 -26.14 2.60 -3.02
CA MET A 153 -26.79 3.64 -3.83
C MET A 153 -28.21 3.25 -4.23
N GLU A 154 -28.45 2.00 -4.64
CA GLU A 154 -29.79 1.50 -4.96
C GLU A 154 -30.72 1.53 -3.73
N LEU A 155 -30.23 1.13 -2.57
CA LEU A 155 -30.98 1.21 -1.32
C LEU A 155 -31.34 2.67 -0.98
N GLN A 156 -30.38 3.59 -1.13
CA GLN A 156 -30.58 5.01 -0.88
C GLN A 156 -31.62 5.61 -1.86
N ASN A 157 -31.53 5.29 -3.14
CA ASN A 157 -32.51 5.74 -4.15
C ASN A 157 -33.92 5.22 -3.86
N ASN A 158 -34.03 4.03 -3.25
CA ASN A 158 -35.29 3.45 -2.79
C ASN A 158 -35.71 3.93 -1.38
N LYS A 159 -35.12 5.01 -0.86
CA LYS A 159 -35.40 5.61 0.45
C LYS A 159 -35.19 4.65 1.63
N LYS A 160 -34.34 3.63 1.47
CA LYS A 160 -33.97 2.67 2.52
C LYS A 160 -32.70 3.11 3.25
N ASP A 161 -32.69 4.34 3.76
CA ASP A 161 -31.49 5.03 4.25
C ASP A 161 -30.72 4.27 5.34
N LYS A 162 -31.41 3.61 6.27
CA LYS A 162 -30.76 2.81 7.32
C LYS A 162 -29.98 1.63 6.74
N LEU A 163 -30.54 0.96 5.73
CA LEU A 163 -29.87 -0.16 5.04
C LEU A 163 -28.74 0.35 4.15
N ALA A 164 -28.96 1.45 3.44
CA ALA A 164 -27.93 2.09 2.63
C ALA A 164 -26.72 2.51 3.48
N ALA A 165 -26.95 3.13 4.64
CA ALA A 165 -25.89 3.49 5.59
C ALA A 165 -25.10 2.25 6.04
N GLY A 166 -25.77 1.12 6.29
CA GLY A 166 -25.12 -0.15 6.63
C GLY A 166 -24.18 -0.64 5.52
N GLU A 167 -24.65 -0.66 4.27
CA GLU A 167 -23.82 -1.07 3.13
C GLU A 167 -22.69 -0.08 2.84
N TYR A 168 -22.90 1.23 2.98
CA TYR A 168 -21.81 2.21 2.87
C TYR A 168 -20.76 2.03 3.96
N ARG A 169 -21.13 1.69 5.21
CA ARG A 169 -20.14 1.39 6.27
C ARG A 169 -19.31 0.16 5.93
N LYS A 170 -19.97 -0.91 5.49
CA LYS A 170 -19.32 -2.13 5.02
C LYS A 170 -18.38 -1.86 3.85
N ALA A 171 -18.78 -1.02 2.89
CA ALA A 171 -17.91 -0.57 1.81
C ALA A 171 -16.71 0.23 2.33
N LEU A 172 -16.93 1.15 3.27
CA LEU A 172 -15.86 1.97 3.86
C LEU A 172 -14.83 1.11 4.56
N ASP A 173 -15.24 0.15 5.40
CA ASP A 173 -14.33 -0.73 6.14
C ASP A 173 -13.41 -1.53 5.21
N ALA A 174 -13.94 -1.93 4.06
CA ALA A 174 -13.22 -2.67 3.03
C ALA A 174 -12.35 -1.78 2.12
N ALA A 175 -12.79 -0.56 1.80
CA ALA A 175 -12.17 0.30 0.78
C ALA A 175 -10.72 0.66 1.09
N ARG A 176 -9.87 0.69 0.04
CA ARG A 176 -8.46 1.10 0.13
C ARG A 176 -8.08 2.19 -0.86
N ASP A 177 -8.96 2.48 -1.83
CA ASP A 177 -8.77 3.53 -2.82
C ASP A 177 -9.47 4.83 -2.42
N ILE A 178 -8.75 5.94 -2.56
CA ILE A 178 -9.17 7.26 -2.09
C ILE A 178 -10.45 7.74 -2.79
N ASP A 179 -10.62 7.45 -4.07
CA ASP A 179 -11.80 7.85 -4.84
C ASP A 179 -13.08 7.13 -4.37
N GLN A 180 -12.98 5.83 -4.09
CA GLN A 180 -14.08 5.05 -3.50
C GLN A 180 -14.38 5.54 -2.08
N ILE A 181 -13.35 5.75 -1.25
CA ILE A 181 -13.53 6.29 0.11
C ILE A 181 -14.23 7.66 0.08
N LYS A 182 -13.79 8.58 -0.80
CA LYS A 182 -14.45 9.89 -0.98
C LYS A 182 -15.91 9.76 -1.39
N THR A 183 -16.20 8.87 -2.33
CA THR A 183 -17.58 8.58 -2.77
C THR A 183 -18.43 8.07 -1.60
N ILE A 184 -17.95 7.05 -0.88
CA ILE A 184 -18.65 6.44 0.26
C ILE A 184 -18.88 7.46 1.38
N THR A 185 -17.85 8.19 1.79
CA THR A 185 -17.94 9.17 2.88
C THR A 185 -18.86 10.33 2.56
N THR A 186 -18.88 10.80 1.31
CA THR A 186 -19.83 11.82 0.86
C THR A 186 -21.27 11.33 1.01
N ARG A 187 -21.55 10.08 0.60
CA ARG A 187 -22.88 9.49 0.74
C ARG A 187 -23.28 9.24 2.20
N LEU A 188 -22.36 8.77 3.04
CA LEU A 188 -22.59 8.64 4.48
C LEU A 188 -22.94 9.98 5.12
N ARG A 189 -22.23 11.06 4.78
CA ARG A 189 -22.51 12.42 5.28
C ARG A 189 -23.87 12.94 4.83
N GLN A 190 -24.30 12.65 3.59
CA GLN A 190 -25.67 12.95 3.12
C GLN A 190 -26.74 12.24 3.97
N LEU A 191 -26.44 11.05 4.47
CA LEU A 191 -27.26 10.29 5.42
C LEU A 191 -27.04 10.68 6.89
N LYS A 192 -26.42 11.85 7.14
CA LYS A 192 -26.09 12.38 8.48
C LYS A 192 -25.25 11.43 9.33
N GLN A 193 -24.46 10.57 8.69
CA GLN A 193 -23.54 9.65 9.37
C GLN A 193 -22.18 10.32 9.56
N GLU A 194 -21.63 10.23 10.77
CA GLU A 194 -20.29 10.75 11.07
C GLU A 194 -19.18 9.84 10.50
N VAL A 195 -18.12 10.42 9.94
CA VAL A 195 -16.98 9.65 9.43
C VAL A 195 -15.67 10.22 9.95
N ASP A 196 -14.93 9.39 10.68
CA ASP A 196 -13.58 9.69 11.15
C ASP A 196 -12.55 9.19 10.12
N LEU A 197 -12.31 10.01 9.09
CA LEU A 197 -11.32 9.72 8.04
C LEU A 197 -9.89 9.57 8.60
N PRO A 198 -9.41 10.44 9.51
CA PRO A 198 -8.10 10.26 10.13
C PRO A 198 -7.92 8.89 10.78
N ARG A 199 -8.94 8.39 11.48
CA ARG A 199 -8.92 7.04 12.05
C ARG A 199 -8.99 5.96 10.97
N HIS A 200 -9.86 6.10 9.97
CA HIS A 200 -10.00 5.12 8.89
C HIS A 200 -8.69 4.91 8.12
N PHE A 201 -7.96 5.98 7.82
CA PHE A 201 -6.66 5.91 7.17
C PHE A 201 -5.51 5.56 8.12
N GLY A 202 -5.65 5.82 9.43
CA GLY A 202 -4.57 5.65 10.41
C GLY A 202 -3.58 6.82 10.42
N PHE A 203 -4.01 8.02 10.03
CA PHE A 203 -3.18 9.23 10.08
C PHE A 203 -2.74 9.55 11.51
N LEU A 204 -1.52 10.04 11.65
CA LEU A 204 -0.96 10.51 12.91
C LEU A 204 -1.21 12.02 13.04
N MET A 205 -2.01 12.39 14.04
CA MET A 205 -2.57 13.75 14.16
C MET A 205 -1.95 14.58 15.28
N HIS A 206 -1.23 13.93 16.19
CA HIS A 206 -0.71 14.50 17.43
C HIS A 206 0.81 14.43 17.46
N TRP A 207 1.44 15.58 17.62
CA TRP A 207 2.88 15.76 17.46
C TRP A 207 3.44 16.64 18.58
N HIS A 208 4.74 16.51 18.79
CA HIS A 208 5.57 17.58 19.31
C HIS A 208 6.45 18.06 18.16
N VAL A 209 6.62 19.37 18.02
CA VAL A 209 7.47 19.95 16.98
C VAL A 209 8.58 20.79 17.59
N ILE A 210 9.76 20.80 16.97
CA ILE A 210 10.90 21.64 17.36
C ILE A 210 11.63 22.16 16.13
N GLY A 211 12.10 23.40 16.23
CA GLY A 211 12.67 24.19 15.15
C GLY A 211 12.34 25.67 15.36
N PRO A 212 12.69 26.54 14.41
CA PRO A 212 13.39 26.25 13.17
C PRO A 212 14.91 26.19 13.37
N PHE A 213 15.54 25.10 12.92
CA PHE A 213 16.98 24.97 12.76
C PHE A 213 17.42 25.50 11.40
N ASP A 214 18.73 25.69 11.21
CA ASP A 214 19.27 26.19 9.96
C ASP A 214 19.24 25.15 8.82
N ASN A 215 18.84 25.60 7.63
CA ASN A 215 18.92 24.83 6.39
C ASN A 215 19.40 25.73 5.25
N THR A 216 20.31 26.67 5.54
CA THR A 216 20.91 27.53 4.52
C THR A 216 21.63 26.66 3.49
N GLU A 217 21.42 27.00 2.21
CA GLU A 217 21.90 26.21 1.07
C GLU A 217 21.49 24.72 1.13
N ARG A 218 20.38 24.41 1.80
CA ARG A 218 19.85 23.05 2.02
C ARG A 218 20.77 22.13 2.84
N ALA A 219 21.78 22.69 3.51
CA ALA A 219 22.73 21.93 4.33
C ALA A 219 22.06 21.20 5.51
N GLY A 220 20.96 21.78 6.01
CA GLY A 220 20.17 21.26 7.11
C GLY A 220 19.68 19.83 6.88
N PHE A 221 19.48 19.38 5.63
CA PHE A 221 19.15 17.98 5.34
C PHE A 221 20.22 17.01 5.87
N ASN A 222 21.50 17.30 5.61
CA ASN A 222 22.64 16.45 5.98
C ASN A 222 23.13 16.71 7.41
N THR A 223 23.02 17.93 7.91
CA THR A 223 23.41 18.30 9.27
C THR A 223 22.60 17.52 10.30
N ALA A 224 23.28 16.78 11.18
CA ALA A 224 22.64 16.12 12.31
C ALA A 224 22.29 17.14 13.40
N PHE A 225 21.01 17.29 13.71
CA PHE A 225 20.56 18.11 14.84
C PHE A 225 20.28 17.25 16.08
N PRO A 226 20.28 17.82 17.30
CA PRO A 226 20.11 17.05 18.54
C PRO A 226 18.93 16.06 18.57
N PRO A 227 17.73 16.39 18.01
CA PRO A 227 16.61 15.45 17.94
C PRO A 227 16.90 14.11 17.23
N GLU A 228 17.88 14.07 16.31
CA GLU A 228 18.25 12.84 15.59
C GLU A 228 18.97 11.83 16.48
N THR A 229 19.62 12.29 17.55
CA THR A 229 20.33 11.43 18.51
C THR A 229 19.41 11.02 19.66
N GLU A 230 18.73 11.99 20.27
CA GLU A 230 17.84 11.74 21.41
C GLU A 230 16.72 12.79 21.47
N VAL A 231 15.48 12.32 21.68
CA VAL A 231 14.32 13.20 21.85
C VAL A 231 14.08 13.47 23.33
N LYS A 232 14.56 14.62 23.80
CA LYS A 232 14.26 15.19 25.13
C LYS A 232 13.25 16.33 24.98
N LEU A 233 12.01 16.11 25.41
CA LEU A 233 10.91 17.06 25.18
C LEU A 233 11.01 18.36 26.01
N ASP A 234 11.82 18.35 27.06
CA ASP A 234 12.10 19.47 27.95
C ASP A 234 13.38 20.24 27.58
N ALA A 235 14.15 19.76 26.60
CA ALA A 235 15.40 20.37 26.20
C ALA A 235 15.22 21.65 25.38
N VAL A 236 16.22 22.53 25.47
CA VAL A 236 16.39 23.74 24.68
C VAL A 236 17.65 23.60 23.83
N TYR A 237 17.56 23.95 22.55
CA TYR A 237 18.68 23.88 21.61
C TYR A 237 18.84 25.19 20.84
N LYS A 238 20.03 25.45 20.34
CA LYS A 238 20.27 26.57 19.43
C LYS A 238 19.60 26.31 18.08
N GLY A 239 18.64 27.16 17.70
CA GLY A 239 18.02 27.19 16.38
C GLY A 239 18.64 28.24 15.45
N LYS A 240 17.97 28.54 14.33
CA LYS A 240 18.47 29.47 13.30
C LYS A 240 18.54 30.92 13.79
N ALA A 241 17.47 31.40 14.43
CA ALA A 241 17.33 32.79 14.86
C ALA A 241 17.32 32.97 16.39
N GLY A 242 17.60 31.90 17.14
CA GLY A 242 17.52 31.87 18.60
C GLY A 242 17.28 30.45 19.11
N ASP A 243 17.11 30.32 20.41
CA ASP A 243 16.85 29.03 21.05
C ASP A 243 15.47 28.48 20.70
N VAL A 244 15.40 27.16 20.53
CA VAL A 244 14.20 26.41 20.15
C VAL A 244 13.92 25.31 21.18
N LYS A 245 12.63 25.05 21.41
CA LYS A 245 12.14 24.01 22.33
C LYS A 245 11.01 23.23 21.67
N TRP A 246 10.72 22.05 22.19
CA TRP A 246 9.58 21.28 21.74
C TRP A 246 8.27 21.95 22.16
N ILE A 247 7.30 21.96 21.26
CA ILE A 247 5.93 22.42 21.54
C ILE A 247 4.92 21.36 21.10
N PRO A 248 3.83 21.13 21.86
CA PRO A 248 2.72 20.31 21.39
C PRO A 248 2.11 20.90 20.13
N PHE A 249 1.81 20.05 19.15
CA PHE A 249 1.21 20.45 17.88
C PHE A 249 0.23 19.40 17.39
N VAL A 250 -0.99 19.82 17.04
CA VAL A 250 -2.02 18.91 16.52
C VAL A 250 -2.58 19.43 15.21
N THR A 251 -2.95 18.53 14.31
CA THR A 251 -3.72 18.87 13.10
C THR A 251 -5.16 18.35 13.22
N ALA A 252 -6.10 19.09 12.64
CA ALA A 252 -7.49 18.69 12.48
C ALA A 252 -7.88 18.48 10.99
N ASP A 253 -6.88 18.44 10.09
CA ASP A 253 -7.12 18.17 8.67
C ASP A 253 -7.66 16.74 8.46
N GLU A 254 -8.70 16.57 7.64
CA GLU A 254 -9.37 15.27 7.48
C GLU A 254 -8.48 14.19 6.83
N TYR A 255 -7.40 14.60 6.13
CA TYR A 255 -6.39 13.72 5.54
C TYR A 255 -5.05 13.76 6.28
N GLY A 256 -5.06 14.27 7.52
CA GLY A 256 -3.89 14.26 8.39
C GLY A 256 -2.73 15.12 7.93
N LYS A 257 -3.00 16.13 7.10
CA LYS A 257 -2.00 17.12 6.72
C LYS A 257 -1.58 17.95 7.93
N VAL A 258 -0.29 17.94 8.22
CA VAL A 258 0.39 18.75 9.23
C VAL A 258 1.10 19.89 8.50
N ASP A 259 0.71 21.12 8.78
CA ASP A 259 1.32 22.33 8.25
C ASP A 259 2.26 22.94 9.29
N ILE A 260 3.57 22.78 9.06
CA ILE A 260 4.61 23.26 9.98
C ILE A 260 4.68 24.79 9.99
N ASN A 261 4.20 25.49 8.95
CA ASN A 261 4.15 26.95 8.97
C ASN A 261 3.24 27.47 10.10
N LYS A 262 2.26 26.69 10.56
CA LYS A 262 1.42 27.06 11.72
C LYS A 262 2.12 26.89 13.06
N ALA A 263 3.19 26.08 13.12
CA ALA A 263 4.04 25.98 14.30
C ALA A 263 5.01 27.16 14.39
N TYR A 264 5.49 27.63 13.23
CA TYR A 264 6.46 28.70 13.07
C TYR A 264 5.96 29.73 12.02
N PRO A 265 5.13 30.70 12.44
CA PRO A 265 4.52 31.66 11.52
C PRO A 265 5.57 32.51 10.80
N GLY A 266 5.21 33.00 9.60
CA GLY A 266 6.07 33.88 8.78
C GLY A 266 6.59 33.26 7.48
N LEU A 267 6.22 32.01 7.15
CA LEU A 267 6.63 31.33 5.91
C LEU A 267 8.15 31.31 5.69
N ILE A 268 8.86 31.12 6.80
CA ILE A 268 10.32 31.14 6.90
C ILE A 268 10.99 30.14 5.95
N LYS A 269 12.17 30.53 5.44
CA LYS A 269 12.91 29.79 4.41
C LYS A 269 14.27 29.36 4.92
N GLU A 270 14.83 28.36 4.23
CA GLU A 270 16.11 27.76 4.61
C GLU A 270 16.09 27.31 6.07
N VAL A 271 15.04 26.59 6.46
CA VAL A 271 14.87 26.08 7.81
C VAL A 271 14.59 24.59 7.86
N THR A 272 14.94 23.97 8.97
CA THR A 272 14.60 22.59 9.30
C THR A 272 13.77 22.54 10.58
N ALA A 273 12.78 21.65 10.63
CA ALA A 273 12.05 21.32 11.84
C ALA A 273 11.93 19.82 11.98
N TYR A 274 11.60 19.40 13.20
CA TYR A 274 11.30 18.02 13.53
C TYR A 274 9.87 17.90 14.04
N ALA A 275 9.21 16.81 13.66
CA ALA A 275 7.95 16.37 14.24
C ALA A 275 8.16 15.00 14.89
N TYR A 276 7.76 14.88 16.15
CA TYR A 276 7.91 13.68 16.96
C TYR A 276 6.56 13.21 17.51
N THR A 277 6.34 11.90 17.49
CA THR A 277 5.19 11.28 18.16
C THR A 277 5.52 9.89 18.67
N THR A 278 4.68 9.38 19.56
CA THR A 278 4.77 8.03 20.13
C THR A 278 3.61 7.19 19.66
N TYR A 279 3.85 5.89 19.48
CA TYR A 279 2.86 4.95 18.99
C TYR A 279 2.91 3.66 19.82
N ASP A 280 1.83 3.33 20.53
CA ASP A 280 1.76 2.07 21.28
C ASP A 280 1.18 0.95 20.40
N ALA A 281 2.03 0.02 20.00
CA ALA A 281 1.61 -1.12 19.18
C ALA A 281 1.13 -2.28 20.07
N ALA A 282 -0.05 -2.83 19.77
CA ALA A 282 -0.62 -3.95 20.53
C ALA A 282 0.24 -5.23 20.47
N ALA A 283 1.04 -5.39 19.41
CA ALA A 283 1.98 -6.50 19.24
C ALA A 283 3.19 -6.03 18.40
N ALA A 284 4.29 -6.77 18.48
CA ALA A 284 5.39 -6.60 17.55
C ALA A 284 4.94 -7.03 16.15
N ARG A 285 5.23 -6.22 15.14
CA ARG A 285 4.82 -6.46 13.75
C ARG A 285 5.54 -5.53 12.77
N ASP A 286 5.59 -5.95 11.52
CA ASP A 286 5.94 -5.07 10.42
C ASP A 286 4.75 -4.17 10.06
N VAL A 287 5.07 -2.94 9.66
CA VAL A 287 4.12 -1.90 9.27
C VAL A 287 4.66 -1.14 8.05
N GLU A 288 3.76 -0.52 7.32
CA GLU A 288 4.09 0.54 6.36
C GLU A 288 3.79 1.90 6.97
N LEU A 289 4.80 2.77 7.00
CA LEU A 289 4.63 4.21 7.14
C LEU A 289 4.40 4.80 5.75
N ARG A 290 3.22 5.36 5.51
CA ARG A 290 2.90 5.99 4.23
C ARG A 290 2.89 7.51 4.36
N LEU A 291 3.77 8.16 3.62
CA LEU A 291 4.08 9.58 3.75
C LEU A 291 3.72 10.33 2.46
N GLY A 292 3.11 11.50 2.60
CA GLY A 292 3.09 12.55 1.59
C GLY A 292 3.82 13.77 2.14
N CYS A 293 4.78 14.31 1.40
CA CYS A 293 5.54 15.50 1.79
C CYS A 293 5.99 16.23 0.52
N LYS A 294 5.97 17.57 0.55
CA LYS A 294 6.46 18.44 -0.54
C LYS A 294 7.91 18.90 -0.32
N ASN A 295 8.45 18.64 0.86
CA ASN A 295 9.72 19.15 1.34
C ASN A 295 10.69 17.99 1.54
N ALA A 296 12.00 18.30 1.64
CA ALA A 296 12.97 17.26 1.92
C ALA A 296 12.74 16.68 3.32
N TYR A 297 12.89 15.37 3.45
CA TYR A 297 12.52 14.67 4.68
C TYR A 297 13.44 13.50 5.02
N LYS A 298 13.51 13.20 6.32
CA LYS A 298 14.06 11.95 6.87
C LYS A 298 13.11 11.40 7.93
N VAL A 299 12.99 10.08 8.03
CA VAL A 299 12.10 9.41 9.00
C VAL A 299 12.91 8.41 9.82
N TRP A 300 12.74 8.47 11.14
CA TRP A 300 13.28 7.49 12.08
C TRP A 300 12.15 6.80 12.83
N VAL A 301 12.36 5.51 13.10
CA VAL A 301 11.52 4.70 13.98
C VAL A 301 12.39 4.12 15.08
N ASN A 302 12.04 4.35 16.35
CA ASN A 302 12.82 3.87 17.50
C ASN A 302 14.31 4.26 17.43
N GLY A 303 14.60 5.50 16.97
CA GLY A 303 15.96 6.01 16.79
C GLY A 303 16.72 5.47 15.58
N LYS A 304 16.15 4.54 14.81
CA LYS A 304 16.78 4.00 13.59
C LYS A 304 16.26 4.74 12.36
N LEU A 305 17.18 5.24 11.53
CA LEU A 305 16.82 5.86 10.26
C LEU A 305 16.16 4.82 9.35
N VAL A 306 14.94 5.11 8.91
CA VAL A 306 14.20 4.27 7.97
C VAL A 306 14.51 4.68 6.54
N PHE A 307 14.39 5.98 6.24
CA PHE A 307 14.60 6.50 4.90
C PHE A 307 14.71 8.03 4.90
N GLY A 308 15.24 8.61 3.82
CA GLY A 308 15.22 10.04 3.57
C GLY A 308 15.36 10.38 2.10
N ARG A 309 14.80 11.54 1.70
CA ARG A 309 14.91 12.11 0.35
C ARG A 309 15.12 13.61 0.42
N ASP A 310 16.15 14.06 -0.27
CA ASP A 310 16.47 15.48 -0.44
C ASP A 310 15.79 16.03 -1.70
N GLU A 311 14.46 16.11 -1.66
CA GLU A 311 13.63 16.56 -2.78
C GLU A 311 12.65 17.63 -2.31
N TYR A 312 12.54 18.73 -3.06
CA TYR A 312 11.68 19.88 -2.72
C TYR A 312 10.67 20.17 -3.83
N HIS A 313 9.51 20.67 -3.43
CA HIS A 313 8.42 21.17 -4.26
C HIS A 313 7.93 20.22 -5.36
N ARG A 314 8.05 18.92 -5.10
CA ARG A 314 7.38 17.90 -5.90
C ARG A 314 5.88 17.93 -5.59
N GLY A 315 5.06 17.62 -6.59
CA GLY A 315 3.64 17.32 -6.33
C GLY A 315 3.52 16.26 -5.22
N THR A 316 2.58 16.45 -4.30
CA THR A 316 2.31 15.49 -3.23
C THR A 316 0.98 14.78 -3.46
N ARG A 317 0.92 13.52 -3.07
CA ARG A 317 -0.29 12.72 -3.01
C ARG A 317 -0.31 11.95 -1.70
N ILE A 318 -1.50 11.58 -1.24
CA ILE A 318 -1.65 10.61 -0.15
C ILE A 318 -0.86 9.35 -0.53
N ASP A 319 -0.11 8.81 0.43
CA ASP A 319 0.73 7.60 0.27
C ASP A 319 1.79 7.71 -0.85
N HIS A 320 2.33 8.90 -1.12
CA HIS A 320 3.37 9.09 -2.14
C HIS A 320 4.57 8.16 -1.92
N TYR A 321 5.03 8.09 -0.67
CA TYR A 321 6.12 7.21 -0.24
C TYR A 321 5.58 6.13 0.69
N ARG A 322 6.05 4.89 0.51
CA ARG A 322 5.76 3.76 1.39
C ARG A 322 7.08 3.28 1.99
N LEU A 323 7.19 3.37 3.30
CA LEU A 323 8.40 3.06 4.05
C LEU A 323 8.11 1.86 4.94
N ASN A 324 8.86 0.77 4.75
CA ASN A 324 8.74 -0.40 5.60
C ASN A 324 9.42 -0.12 6.94
N ALA A 325 8.75 -0.45 8.04
CA ALA A 325 9.29 -0.36 9.39
C ALA A 325 8.82 -1.54 10.23
N SER A 326 9.51 -1.82 11.33
CA SER A 326 9.11 -2.83 12.30
C SER A 326 8.86 -2.19 13.65
N PHE A 327 7.69 -2.45 14.22
CA PHE A 327 7.32 -1.99 15.56
C PHE A 327 7.54 -3.10 16.57
N LYS A 328 8.03 -2.73 17.75
CA LYS A 328 8.00 -3.60 18.94
C LYS A 328 6.62 -3.51 19.60
N LYS A 329 6.24 -4.53 20.38
CA LYS A 329 5.07 -4.44 21.26
C LYS A 329 5.26 -3.28 22.25
N GLY A 330 4.20 -2.53 22.52
CA GLY A 330 4.22 -1.35 23.38
C GLY A 330 4.73 -0.11 22.65
N ARG A 331 5.43 0.76 23.38
CA ARG A 331 5.81 2.10 22.90
C ARG A 331 6.84 2.06 21.79
N ASN A 332 6.51 2.69 20.67
CA ASN A 332 7.42 3.02 19.57
C ASN A 332 7.52 4.55 19.43
N THR A 333 8.62 5.03 18.87
CA THR A 333 8.81 6.45 18.56
C THR A 333 8.92 6.66 17.05
N ILE A 334 8.37 7.77 16.57
CA ILE A 334 8.47 8.20 15.18
C ILE A 334 8.95 9.64 15.19
N LEU A 335 10.06 9.89 14.49
CA LEU A 335 10.64 11.22 14.31
C LEU A 335 10.72 11.50 12.82
N ILE A 336 10.34 12.71 12.43
CA ILE A 336 10.40 13.18 11.04
C ILE A 336 11.16 14.49 11.02
N LYS A 337 12.18 14.57 10.18
CA LYS A 337 12.87 15.81 9.82
C LYS A 337 12.24 16.37 8.56
N LEU A 338 12.01 17.68 8.53
CA LEU A 338 11.35 18.39 7.43
C LEU A 338 12.16 19.65 7.12
N CYS A 339 12.66 19.78 5.90
CA CYS A 339 13.51 20.89 5.50
C CYS A 339 12.80 21.76 4.45
N GLN A 340 12.70 23.06 4.69
CA GLN A 340 12.24 24.07 3.73
C GLN A 340 13.45 24.76 3.09
N ASN A 341 13.40 24.97 1.77
CA ASN A 341 14.52 25.55 1.02
C ASN A 341 14.40 27.07 0.88
N GLU A 342 15.30 27.64 0.07
CA GLU A 342 15.47 29.06 -0.21
C GLU A 342 14.47 29.65 -1.22
N GLN A 343 13.69 28.82 -1.91
CA GLN A 343 12.87 29.29 -3.01
C GLN A 343 11.72 30.19 -2.52
N MET A 344 11.42 31.26 -3.26
CA MET A 344 10.48 32.31 -2.85
C MET A 344 9.21 32.38 -3.70
N GLN A 345 9.08 31.55 -4.74
CA GLN A 345 7.90 31.54 -5.60
C GLN A 345 6.66 31.14 -4.80
N ASN A 346 5.48 31.66 -5.16
CA ASN A 346 4.26 31.45 -4.39
C ASN A 346 3.91 29.96 -4.15
N TRP A 347 4.26 29.08 -5.09
CA TRP A 347 4.03 27.64 -4.99
C TRP A 347 5.03 26.89 -4.09
N THR A 348 6.02 27.58 -3.51
CA THR A 348 7.09 26.98 -2.68
C THR A 348 6.88 27.18 -1.18
N LYS A 349 5.75 27.79 -0.81
CA LYS A 349 5.46 28.24 0.57
C LYS A 349 5.04 27.10 1.50
N GLU A 350 4.58 25.99 0.93
CA GLU A 350 4.11 24.85 1.70
C GLU A 350 5.27 24.19 2.45
N TRP A 351 5.07 23.99 3.75
CA TRP A 351 5.96 23.24 4.62
C TRP A 351 5.13 22.20 5.35
N GLU A 352 4.78 21.14 4.62
CA GLU A 352 3.69 20.25 5.00
C GLU A 352 4.08 18.78 4.84
N PHE A 353 3.52 17.95 5.72
CA PHE A 353 3.58 16.51 5.56
C PHE A 353 2.28 15.85 6.04
N GLN A 354 2.06 14.61 5.65
CA GLN A 354 1.05 13.73 6.21
C GLN A 354 1.62 12.33 6.29
N ILE A 355 1.37 11.63 7.39
CA ILE A 355 1.87 10.27 7.59
C ILE A 355 0.83 9.41 8.29
N ARG A 356 0.72 8.15 7.85
CA ARG A 356 -0.15 7.14 8.45
C ARG A 356 0.57 5.81 8.65
N VAL A 357 0.04 5.01 9.58
CA VAL A 357 0.53 3.65 9.87
C VAL A 357 -0.49 2.64 9.39
N CYS A 358 -0.06 1.71 8.54
CA CYS A 358 -0.94 0.71 7.94
C CYS A 358 -0.25 -0.61 7.63
N ASP A 359 -1.02 -1.63 7.29
CA ASP A 359 -0.52 -2.86 6.70
C ASP A 359 -0.16 -2.67 5.21
N PRO A 360 0.46 -3.66 4.53
CA PRO A 360 0.79 -3.55 3.11
C PRO A 360 -0.41 -3.34 2.17
N THR A 361 -1.62 -3.72 2.59
CA THR A 361 -2.86 -3.45 1.82
C THR A 361 -3.37 -2.03 2.01
N GLY A 362 -2.83 -1.28 2.97
CA GLY A 362 -3.24 0.07 3.33
C GLY A 362 -4.30 0.14 4.43
N THR A 363 -4.61 -0.99 5.09
CA THR A 363 -5.50 -1.01 6.26
C THR A 363 -4.82 -0.32 7.43
N ALA A 364 -5.50 0.63 8.07
CA ALA A 364 -4.96 1.30 9.24
C ALA A 364 -4.58 0.29 10.33
N ILE A 365 -3.37 0.44 10.87
CA ILE A 365 -2.97 -0.18 12.13
C ILE A 365 -3.05 0.96 13.14
N LEU A 366 -3.93 0.81 14.14
CA LEU A 366 -4.18 1.86 15.13
C LEU A 366 -3.38 1.60 16.40
N ALA A 367 -2.81 2.67 16.96
CA ALA A 367 -2.13 2.62 18.24
C ALA A 367 -3.14 2.35 19.36
N SER A 368 -2.72 1.55 20.36
CA SER A 368 -3.50 1.32 21.58
C SER A 368 -3.71 2.61 22.38
N ASN A 369 -2.76 3.54 22.30
CA ASN A 369 -2.83 4.85 22.94
C ASN A 369 -3.34 5.97 22.02
N ARG A 370 -3.98 5.65 20.89
CA ARG A 370 -4.41 6.65 19.91
C ARG A 370 -5.35 7.68 20.56
N PRO A 371 -4.98 8.97 20.62
CA PRO A 371 -5.88 10.00 21.12
C PRO A 371 -7.07 10.21 20.18
N ARG A 372 -8.12 10.88 20.65
CA ARG A 372 -9.25 11.29 19.81
C ARG A 372 -8.76 12.12 18.62
N THR A 373 -9.37 11.93 17.45
CA THR A 373 -9.16 12.80 16.29
C THR A 373 -9.48 14.26 16.67
N PRO A 374 -8.54 15.21 16.51
CA PRO A 374 -8.76 16.60 16.90
C PRO A 374 -9.88 17.26 16.08
N ALA A 375 -10.75 18.02 16.75
CA ALA A 375 -11.73 18.86 16.07
C ALA A 375 -11.16 20.25 15.67
N LYS A 376 -10.06 20.66 16.32
CA LYS A 376 -9.33 21.90 16.05
C LYS A 376 -7.83 21.61 16.03
N GLY A 377 -7.11 22.26 15.11
CA GLY A 377 -5.65 22.18 15.01
C GLY A 377 -4.97 23.22 15.90
N THR A 378 -3.68 23.03 16.17
CA THR A 378 -2.81 24.06 16.71
C THR A 378 -2.58 25.14 15.65
N ASP A 379 -2.69 26.40 16.06
CA ASP A 379 -2.32 27.55 15.27
C ASP A 379 -1.60 28.54 16.18
N ASN A 380 -0.29 28.68 16.02
CA ASN A 380 0.55 29.52 16.90
C ASN A 380 0.73 30.94 16.31
N ASN A 381 -0.28 31.43 15.59
CA ASN A 381 -0.31 32.77 15.02
C ASN A 381 -0.28 33.87 16.08
#